data_AF-A0A1Y3NR41-F1
#
_entry.id   AF-A0A1Y3NR41-F1
#
_cell.length_a   1.000
_cell.length_b   1.000
_cell.length_c   1.000
_cell.angle_alpha   90.00
_cell.angle_beta   90.00
_cell.angle_gamma   90.00
#
_symmetry.space_group_name_H-M   'P 1'
#
loop_
_entity.id
_entity.type
_entity.pdbx_description
1 polymer ?
#
loop_
_entity_poly.entity_id
_entity_poly.type
_entity_poly.pdbx_seq_one_letter_code
_entity_poly.pdbx_strand_id
1 'polypeptide(L)'
;MVPLYGKWQTEEYKPKPVVDGIVPKSKYGNIDLFKPSMLPEGAVHLDYKGIAQVAKRLGVDYAEAVTDIDVAGHHWVPTISGIVVAKENAEKVLSVRFKYSIDIRKNHLFYLC
;
A
#
# COMPACT_ATOMS: atom_id res chain seq x y z
N MET A 1 2.89 -22.94 -25.97
CA MET A 1 4.32 -22.78 -25.63
C MET A 1 4.50 -21.38 -25.05
N VAL A 2 5.18 -21.23 -23.91
CA VAL A 2 5.43 -19.92 -23.27
C VAL A 2 6.88 -19.52 -23.59
N PRO A 3 7.14 -18.32 -24.11
CA PRO A 3 8.50 -17.86 -24.39
C PRO A 3 9.30 -17.69 -23.10
N LEU A 4 10.59 -18.02 -23.15
CA LEU A 4 11.54 -17.80 -22.07
C LEU A 4 12.51 -16.69 -22.49
N TYR A 5 12.92 -15.86 -21.53
CA TYR A 5 13.81 -14.72 -21.77
C TYR A 5 15.02 -14.76 -20.83
N GLY A 6 16.18 -14.40 -21.35
CA GLY A 6 17.40 -14.19 -20.56
C GLY A 6 17.44 -12.81 -19.94
N LYS A 7 18.26 -12.62 -18.89
CA LYS A 7 18.40 -11.32 -18.20
C LYS A 7 18.82 -10.17 -19.14
N TRP A 8 19.59 -10.46 -20.18
CA TRP A 8 20.02 -9.46 -21.18
C TRP A 8 18.87 -8.95 -22.06
N GLN A 9 17.70 -9.59 -22.01
CA GLN A 9 16.48 -9.17 -22.71
C GLN A 9 15.52 -8.42 -21.78
N THR A 10 15.90 -8.19 -20.52
CA THR A 10 15.06 -7.55 -19.51
C THR A 10 15.69 -6.26 -19.01
N GLU A 11 14.85 -5.31 -18.66
CA GLU A 11 15.25 -4.05 -18.03
C GLU A 11 14.60 -3.92 -16.65
N GLU A 12 15.18 -3.09 -15.78
CA GLU A 12 14.54 -2.80 -14.50
C GLU A 12 13.26 -1.99 -14.71
N TYR A 13 12.17 -2.46 -14.12
CA TYR A 13 10.89 -1.78 -14.18
C TYR A 13 10.93 -0.44 -13.45
N LYS A 14 10.51 0.63 -14.13
CA LYS A 14 10.37 1.97 -13.55
C LYS A 14 8.89 2.34 -13.48
N PRO A 15 8.32 2.50 -12.28
CA PRO A 15 6.92 2.92 -12.14
C PRO A 15 6.72 4.35 -12.64
N LYS A 16 5.48 4.67 -13.05
CA LYS A 16 5.09 6.06 -13.29
C LYS A 16 5.18 6.86 -11.97
N PRO A 17 5.65 8.11 -11.98
CA PRO A 17 5.71 8.91 -10.75
C PRO A 17 4.31 9.32 -10.28
N VAL A 18 4.23 9.77 -9.02
CA VAL A 18 3.03 10.46 -8.49
C VAL A 18 2.91 11.82 -9.17
N VAL A 19 1.70 12.16 -9.64
CA VAL A 19 1.39 13.45 -10.28
C VAL A 19 0.17 14.04 -9.59
N ASP A 20 0.25 15.30 -9.16
CA ASP A 20 -0.83 16.02 -8.46
C ASP A 20 -1.41 15.26 -7.24
N GLY A 21 -0.53 14.57 -6.51
CA GLY A 21 -0.90 13.75 -5.35
C GLY A 21 -1.67 12.47 -5.69
N ILE A 22 -1.77 12.10 -6.98
CA ILE A 22 -2.46 10.90 -7.47
C ILE A 22 -1.44 9.77 -7.66
N VAL A 23 -1.68 8.65 -7.00
CA VAL A 23 -0.84 7.46 -7.08
C VAL A 23 -1.21 6.63 -8.31
N PRO A 24 -0.24 6.17 -9.12
CA PRO A 24 -0.52 5.27 -10.23
C PRO A 24 -1.11 3.95 -9.72
N LYS A 25 -2.24 3.56 -10.30
CA LYS A 25 -3.01 2.37 -9.90
C LYS A 25 -3.31 1.48 -11.09
N SER A 26 -3.42 0.18 -10.81
CA SER A 26 -4.01 -0.77 -11.74
C SER A 26 -5.53 -0.53 -11.86
N LYS A 27 -6.19 -1.24 -12.78
CA LYS A 27 -7.67 -1.23 -12.91
C LYS A 27 -8.40 -1.71 -11.65
N TYR A 28 -7.70 -2.38 -10.73
CA TYR A 28 -8.24 -2.89 -9.46
C TYR A 28 -8.00 -1.92 -8.30
N GLY A 29 -7.35 -0.77 -8.52
CA GLY A 29 -7.08 0.23 -7.47
C GLY A 29 -5.87 -0.11 -6.58
N ASN A 30 -5.09 -1.12 -6.94
CA ASN A 30 -3.88 -1.53 -6.23
C ASN A 30 -2.61 -1.22 -7.05
N ILE A 31 -1.46 -1.36 -6.41
CA ILE A 31 -0.13 -1.25 -7.00
C ILE A 31 0.72 -2.45 -6.60
N ASP A 32 1.44 -3.01 -7.56
CA ASP A 32 2.38 -4.10 -7.34
C ASP A 32 3.68 -3.53 -6.74
N LEU A 33 4.05 -4.00 -5.55
CA LEU A 33 5.20 -3.54 -4.78
C LEU A 33 6.04 -4.72 -4.27
N PHE A 34 6.43 -5.62 -5.19
CA PHE A 34 7.25 -6.79 -4.88
C PHE A 34 8.72 -6.45 -4.60
N LYS A 35 9.17 -5.26 -5.02
CA LYS A 35 10.54 -4.77 -4.82
C LYS A 35 10.52 -3.31 -4.40
N PRO A 36 11.50 -2.85 -3.60
CA PRO A 36 11.62 -1.43 -3.26
C PRO A 36 11.72 -0.51 -4.48
N SER A 37 12.34 -0.95 -5.58
CA SER A 37 12.45 -0.15 -6.82
C SER A 37 11.13 0.01 -7.59
N MET A 38 10.08 -0.72 -7.22
CA MET A 38 8.74 -0.56 -7.78
C MET A 38 7.94 0.58 -7.12
N LEU A 39 8.48 1.21 -6.06
CA LEU A 39 7.84 2.34 -5.41
C LEU A 39 7.89 3.57 -6.34
N PRO A 40 6.74 4.19 -6.68
CA PRO A 40 6.72 5.41 -7.48
C PRO A 40 7.54 6.53 -6.87
N GLU A 41 8.22 7.29 -7.71
CA GLU A 41 8.83 8.54 -7.27
C GLU A 41 7.73 9.49 -6.75
N GLY A 42 8.01 10.13 -5.60
CA GLY A 42 7.03 10.96 -4.90
C GLY A 42 6.02 10.18 -4.05
N ALA A 43 6.10 8.84 -3.98
CA ALA A 43 5.26 8.03 -3.11
C ALA A 43 5.99 7.51 -1.86
N VAL A 44 5.21 7.10 -0.87
CA VAL A 44 5.66 6.39 0.33
C VAL A 44 4.75 5.19 0.57
N HIS A 45 5.36 4.05 0.93
CA HIS A 45 4.64 2.85 1.39
C HIS A 45 4.42 2.93 2.90
N LEU A 46 3.16 2.84 3.32
CA LEU A 46 2.74 2.84 4.71
C LEU A 46 2.19 1.46 5.08
N ASP A 47 3.05 0.61 5.64
CA ASP A 47 2.71 -0.76 6.03
C ASP A 47 2.05 -0.83 7.41
N TYR A 48 0.76 -0.48 7.47
CA TYR A 48 -0.02 -0.56 8.70
C TYR A 48 -1.37 -1.23 8.46
N LYS A 49 -1.75 -2.16 9.33
CA LYS A 49 -3.10 -2.76 9.30
C LYS A 49 -4.17 -1.69 9.46
N GLY A 50 -5.18 -1.74 8.57
CA GLY A 50 -6.34 -0.85 8.57
C GLY A 50 -6.08 0.57 8.05
N ILE A 51 -4.87 0.89 7.57
CA ILE A 51 -4.53 2.26 7.14
C ILE A 51 -5.29 2.71 5.89
N ALA A 52 -5.70 1.78 5.01
CA ALA A 52 -6.54 2.07 3.86
C ALA A 52 -7.86 2.75 4.26
N GLN A 53 -8.48 2.32 5.37
CA GLN A 53 -9.70 2.98 5.88
C GLN A 53 -9.43 4.41 6.35
N VAL A 54 -8.25 4.67 6.91
CA VAL A 54 -7.86 6.02 7.34
C VAL A 54 -7.67 6.93 6.13
N ALA A 55 -6.93 6.49 5.11
CA ALA A 55 -6.74 7.26 3.88
C ALA A 55 -8.09 7.54 3.17
N LYS A 56 -8.96 6.52 3.08
CA LYS A 56 -10.32 6.65 2.52
C LYS A 56 -11.16 7.69 3.25
N ARG A 57 -11.14 7.70 4.60
CA ARG A 57 -11.86 8.69 5.42
C ARG A 57 -11.33 10.11 5.23
N LEU A 58 -10.03 10.24 4.95
CA LEU A 58 -9.38 11.54 4.74
C LEU A 58 -9.51 12.08 3.31
N GLY A 59 -10.11 11.32 2.39
CA GLY A 59 -10.18 11.66 0.98
C GLY A 59 -8.80 11.75 0.32
N VAL A 60 -7.79 11.08 0.88
CA VAL A 60 -6.43 11.03 0.32
C VAL A 60 -6.37 9.94 -0.74
N ASP A 61 -5.78 10.26 -1.88
CA ASP A 61 -5.55 9.27 -2.93
C ASP A 61 -4.50 8.24 -2.46
N TYR A 62 -4.84 6.96 -2.60
CA TYR A 62 -3.97 5.85 -2.23
C TYR A 62 -4.14 4.68 -3.18
N ALA A 63 -3.16 3.78 -3.19
CA ALA A 63 -3.22 2.47 -3.80
C ALA A 63 -2.96 1.39 -2.74
N GLU A 64 -3.67 0.28 -2.78
CA GLU A 64 -3.35 -0.88 -1.93
C GLU A 64 -2.05 -1.52 -2.43
N ALA A 65 -1.09 -1.76 -1.54
CA ALA A 65 0.21 -2.30 -1.93
C ALA A 65 0.17 -3.83 -1.91
N VAL A 66 0.27 -4.44 -3.09
CA VAL A 66 0.41 -5.89 -3.24
C VAL A 66 1.89 -6.22 -3.13
N THR A 67 2.31 -6.78 -2.01
CA THR A 67 3.73 -7.07 -1.76
C THR A 67 4.09 -8.51 -2.05
N ASP A 68 3.11 -9.42 -1.96
CA ASP A 68 3.31 -10.85 -2.16
C ASP A 68 2.06 -11.50 -2.76
N ILE A 69 2.16 -12.78 -3.09
CA ILE A 69 1.04 -13.61 -3.53
C ILE A 69 1.05 -14.86 -2.65
N ASP A 70 -0.06 -15.13 -1.99
CA ASP A 70 -0.26 -16.28 -1.12
C ASP A 70 -1.18 -17.33 -1.78
N VAL A 71 -1.19 -18.53 -1.24
CA VAL A 71 -2.02 -19.64 -1.70
C VAL A 71 -3.11 -19.92 -0.68
N ALA A 72 -4.34 -19.56 -1.02
CA ALA A 72 -5.53 -19.88 -0.24
C ALA A 72 -6.22 -21.13 -0.84
N GLY A 73 -5.85 -22.31 -0.33
CA GLY A 73 -6.34 -23.58 -0.85
C GLY A 73 -5.81 -23.87 -2.25
N HIS A 74 -6.70 -23.86 -3.26
CA HIS A 74 -6.34 -24.03 -4.67
C HIS A 74 -6.30 -22.70 -5.46
N HIS A 75 -6.34 -21.56 -4.77
CA HIS A 75 -6.40 -20.24 -5.38
C HIS A 75 -5.19 -19.38 -5.00
N TRP A 76 -4.68 -18.59 -5.96
CA TRP A 76 -3.66 -17.58 -5.74
C TRP A 76 -4.32 -16.27 -5.34
N VAL A 77 -3.95 -15.72 -4.18
CA VAL A 77 -4.52 -14.47 -3.66
C VAL A 77 -3.43 -13.44 -3.41
N PRO A 78 -3.64 -12.16 -3.75
CA PRO A 78 -2.66 -11.12 -3.49
C PRO A 78 -2.59 -10.84 -1.99
N THR A 79 -1.37 -10.74 -1.46
CA THR A 79 -1.11 -10.28 -0.10
C THR A 79 -1.00 -8.76 -0.12
N ILE A 80 -1.94 -8.11 0.57
CA ILE A 80 -1.98 -6.65 0.68
C ILE A 80 -1.30 -6.23 1.99
N SER A 81 -0.21 -5.48 1.86
CA SER A 81 0.52 -4.88 2.97
C SER A 81 0.37 -3.36 2.90
N GLY A 82 -0.50 -2.80 3.73
CA GLY A 82 -0.68 -1.36 3.84
C GLY A 82 -1.13 -0.66 2.55
N ILE A 83 -0.68 0.58 2.37
CA ILE A 83 -1.01 1.41 1.20
C ILE A 83 0.21 2.19 0.69
N VAL A 84 0.18 2.56 -0.58
CA VAL A 84 1.06 3.56 -1.18
C VAL A 84 0.29 4.88 -1.30
N VAL A 85 0.88 5.96 -0.82
CA VAL A 85 0.33 7.32 -0.86
C VAL A 85 1.36 8.31 -1.39
N ALA A 86 0.90 9.45 -1.90
CA ALA A 86 1.77 10.57 -2.18
C ALA A 86 2.50 11.03 -0.91
N LYS A 87 3.79 11.37 -1.03
CA LYS A 87 4.68 11.68 0.11
C LYS A 87 4.15 12.85 0.94
N GLU A 88 3.58 13.86 0.30
CA GLU A 88 2.97 15.03 0.92
C GLU A 88 1.75 14.67 1.81
N ASN A 89 1.08 13.54 1.56
CA ASN A 89 -0.08 13.10 2.32
C ASN A 89 0.27 12.10 3.43
N ALA A 90 1.49 11.57 3.45
CA ALA A 90 1.90 10.51 4.38
C ALA A 90 1.72 10.92 5.85
N GLU A 91 2.19 12.12 6.22
CA GLU A 91 2.08 12.63 7.59
C GLU A 91 0.62 12.80 8.03
N LYS A 92 -0.23 13.31 7.13
CA LYS A 92 -1.67 13.48 7.39
C LYS A 92 -2.33 12.15 7.71
N VAL A 93 -2.05 11.10 6.92
CA VAL A 93 -2.60 9.76 7.15
C VAL A 93 -2.08 9.15 8.45
N LEU A 94 -0.77 9.25 8.71
CA LEU A 94 -0.15 8.70 9.91
C LEU A 94 -0.67 9.36 11.18
N SER A 95 -0.78 10.69 11.21
CA SER A 95 -1.24 11.43 12.39
C SER A 95 -2.64 10.96 12.85
N VAL A 96 -3.54 10.70 11.90
CA VAL A 96 -4.90 10.22 12.20
C VAL A 96 -4.89 8.75 12.60
N ARG A 97 -4.08 7.92 11.94
CA ARG A 97 -3.90 6.50 12.33
C ARG A 97 -3.39 6.37 13.77
N PHE A 98 -2.46 7.21 14.19
CA PHE A 98 -1.94 7.24 15.56
C PHE A 98 -3.01 7.64 16.58
N LYS A 99 -3.82 8.67 16.28
CA LYS A 99 -4.94 9.07 17.14
C LYS A 99 -5.92 7.92 17.38
N TYR A 100 -6.33 7.23 16.32
CA TYR A 100 -7.20 6.05 16.44
C TYR A 100 -6.55 4.92 17.26
N SER A 101 -5.24 4.73 17.12
CA SER A 101 -4.51 3.70 17.90
C SER A 101 -4.42 4.01 19.40
N ILE A 102 -4.46 5.29 19.78
CA ILE A 102 -4.46 5.72 21.18
C ILE A 102 -5.86 5.59 21.77
N ASP A 103 -6.89 5.99 21.01
CA ASP A 103 -8.28 5.92 21.43
C ASP A 103 -8.74 4.49 21.74
N ILE A 104 -8.41 3.53 20.87
CA ILE A 104 -8.68 2.10 21.10
C ILE A 104 -8.01 1.60 22.39
N ARG A 105 -6.75 1.99 22.64
CA ARG A 105 -6.03 1.58 23.86
C ARG A 105 -6.64 2.18 25.12
N LYS A 106 -7.14 3.41 25.08
CA LYS A 106 -7.84 4.04 26.21
C LYS A 106 -9.19 3.39 26.49
N ASN A 107 -9.96 3.03 25.45
CA ASN A 107 -11.23 2.35 25.61
C ASN A 107 -11.09 0.90 26.09
N HIS A 108 -10.00 0.20 25.76
CA HIS A 108 -9.80 -1.17 26.23
C HIS A 108 -9.40 -1.25 27.72
N LEU A 109 -8.85 -0.18 28.31
CA LEU A 109 -8.56 -0.10 29.74
C LEU A 109 -9.81 0.10 30.62
N PHE A 110 -10.96 0.48 30.05
CA PHE A 110 -12.20 0.70 30.82
C PHE A 110 -13.00 -0.58 31.10
N TYR A 111 -12.62 -1.72 30.53
CA TYR A 111 -13.31 -3.02 30.70
C TYR A 111 -12.61 -3.99 31.67
N LEU A 112 -11.60 -3.53 32.41
CA LEU A 112 -10.84 -4.33 33.38
C LEU A 112 -10.95 -3.82 34.84
N CYS A 113 -12.00 -3.06 35.16
CA CYS A 113 -12.31 -2.66 36.54
C CYS A 113 -13.73 -3.10 36.92
#